data_AF-A0A1Y4JMN3-F1
#
_entry.id   AF-A0A1Y4JMN3-F1
#
_cell.length_a   1.000
_cell.length_b   1.000
_cell.length_c   1.000
_cell.angle_alpha   90.00
_cell.angle_beta   90.00
_cell.angle_gamma   90.00
#
_symmetry.space_group_name_H-M   'P 1'
#
loop_
_entity.id
_entity.type
_entity.pdbx_description
1 polymer ?
#
loop_
_entity_poly.entity_id
_entity_poly.type
_entity_poly.pdbx_seq_one_letter_code
_entity_poly.pdbx_strand_id
1 'polypeptide(L)'
;MIRICFILVFSFCILTAGGQQMSHDLSYYAEAARNYSPLLHDYRNQLQIEQAELRRLKALYTRSRLELNGDYLFVPVLTKDGGQTSFRWNAQDATDYYGYDLGESSGHLHAGATWTQPLLGHSSYKVAQEQSRINMDMARNHIRLEENQLERAVTEQYRLDSLNTAASLRSFNLQYKPRLDLFVDGGMQTGSFSQWYRHFGWSAGLTFTWTLFDGRQKRWKERQAELQQQSIRIYRDHAEYQRSMRLCQCLSELEKYDRREKALTELLAGYERVLSDYAREVEAGQVSVLDYLTVLRNKIQTERDALLMRTNRQLVIAAYNYWNH
;
A
#
# COMPACT_ATOMS: atom_id res chain seq x y z
N MET A 1 -47.42 20.51 52.88
CA MET A 1 -46.37 21.36 52.27
C MET A 1 -45.19 20.58 51.66
N ILE A 2 -45.01 19.29 51.95
CA ILE A 2 -43.86 18.48 51.45
C ILE A 2 -43.99 18.04 49.97
N ARG A 3 -45.20 18.07 49.39
CA ARG A 3 -45.43 17.69 47.97
C ARG A 3 -45.14 18.79 46.94
N ILE A 4 -45.04 20.06 47.35
CA ILE A 4 -44.82 21.20 46.44
C ILE A 4 -43.31 21.51 46.26
N CYS A 5 -42.49 21.20 47.27
CA CYS A 5 -41.02 21.32 47.15
C CYS A 5 -40.41 20.29 46.19
N PHE A 6 -41.00 19.10 46.05
CA PHE A 6 -40.47 18.07 45.13
C PHE A 6 -40.66 18.41 43.64
N ILE A 7 -41.70 19.18 43.31
CA ILE A 7 -42.00 19.56 41.91
C ILE A 7 -41.09 20.72 41.46
N LEU A 8 -40.71 21.62 42.37
CA LEU A 8 -39.82 22.74 42.07
C LEU A 8 -38.33 22.33 41.93
N VAL A 9 -37.88 21.31 42.67
CA VAL A 9 -36.51 20.76 42.50
C VAL A 9 -36.40 19.93 41.21
N PHE A 10 -37.47 19.23 40.80
CA PHE A 10 -37.49 18.50 39.53
C PHE A 10 -37.54 19.44 38.31
N SER A 11 -38.18 20.61 38.43
CA SER A 11 -38.22 21.62 37.37
C SER A 11 -36.90 22.39 37.19
N PHE A 12 -36.06 22.51 38.23
CA PHE A 12 -34.80 23.25 38.14
C PHE A 12 -33.63 22.42 37.60
N CYS A 13 -33.70 21.09 37.69
CA CYS A 13 -32.69 20.20 37.08
C CYS A 13 -32.81 20.02 35.55
N ILE A 14 -33.90 20.47 34.93
CA ILE A 14 -34.10 20.34 33.47
C ILE A 14 -33.52 21.54 32.70
N LEU A 15 -33.20 22.66 33.38
CA LEU A 15 -32.79 23.92 32.74
C LEU A 15 -31.28 24.15 32.61
N THR A 16 -30.42 23.26 33.13
CA THR A 16 -28.96 23.38 32.99
C THR A 16 -28.32 22.33 32.09
N ALA A 17 -29.11 21.52 31.38
CA ALA A 17 -28.63 20.56 30.38
C ALA A 17 -28.72 21.10 28.94
N GLY A 18 -28.63 22.42 28.76
CA GLY A 18 -28.42 23.07 27.47
C GLY A 18 -26.98 22.88 26.99
N GLY A 19 -26.53 21.62 26.85
CA GLY A 19 -25.38 21.33 26.01
C GLY A 19 -25.72 21.78 24.60
N GLN A 20 -25.04 22.81 24.10
CA GLN A 20 -25.13 23.21 22.70
C GLN A 20 -24.69 22.04 21.84
N GLN A 21 -25.64 21.19 21.44
CA GLN A 21 -25.45 20.24 20.37
C GLN A 21 -25.42 21.08 19.09
N MET A 22 -24.22 21.49 18.69
CA MET A 22 -24.00 22.22 17.45
C MET A 22 -24.56 21.37 16.31
N SER A 23 -25.71 21.77 15.76
CA SER A 23 -26.35 21.09 14.65
C SER A 23 -25.53 21.34 13.39
N HIS A 24 -24.51 20.51 13.18
CA HIS A 24 -23.72 20.52 11.97
C HIS A 24 -24.65 20.24 10.77
N ASP A 25 -24.69 21.17 9.82
CA ASP A 25 -25.47 21.05 8.59
C ASP A 25 -24.85 19.98 7.66
N LEU A 26 -25.64 19.46 6.71
CA LEU A 26 -25.18 18.48 5.72
C LEU A 26 -23.94 18.98 4.96
N SER A 27 -23.88 20.29 4.72
CA SER A 27 -22.73 21.00 4.14
C SER A 27 -21.44 20.79 4.96
N TYR A 28 -21.50 20.88 6.29
CA TYR A 28 -20.36 20.66 7.18
C TYR A 28 -19.83 19.22 7.06
N TYR A 29 -20.72 18.22 7.04
CA TYR A 29 -20.31 16.82 6.90
C TYR A 29 -19.78 16.50 5.50
N ALA A 30 -20.35 17.10 4.46
CA ALA A 30 -19.84 16.98 3.10
C ALA A 30 -18.44 17.60 2.97
N GLU A 31 -18.23 18.77 3.58
CA GLU A 31 -16.94 19.46 3.56
C GLU A 31 -15.89 18.73 4.42
N ALA A 32 -16.28 18.19 5.57
CA ALA A 32 -15.43 17.30 6.35
C ALA A 32 -15.07 16.02 5.58
N ALA A 33 -16.03 15.37 4.93
CA ALA A 33 -15.78 14.18 4.10
C ALA A 33 -14.82 14.49 2.94
N ARG A 34 -14.95 15.66 2.29
CA ARG A 34 -14.00 16.11 1.26
C ARG A 34 -12.59 16.34 1.78
N ASN A 35 -12.46 16.89 2.98
CA ASN A 35 -11.16 17.23 3.56
C ASN A 35 -10.42 16.03 4.16
N TYR A 36 -11.14 14.99 4.60
CA TYR A 36 -10.56 13.83 5.26
C TYR A 36 -10.63 12.52 4.44
N SER A 37 -11.18 12.55 3.22
CA SER A 37 -11.25 11.35 2.37
C SER A 37 -9.86 10.94 1.88
N PRO A 38 -9.38 9.73 2.21
CA PRO A 38 -8.12 9.21 1.69
C PRO A 38 -8.17 9.04 0.16
N LEU A 39 -9.33 8.70 -0.39
CA LEU A 39 -9.55 8.48 -1.82
C LEU A 39 -9.36 9.76 -2.64
N LEU A 40 -9.86 10.91 -2.14
CA LEU A 40 -9.63 12.19 -2.81
C LEU A 40 -8.14 12.58 -2.81
N HIS A 41 -7.42 12.27 -1.74
CA HIS A 41 -5.98 12.48 -1.68
C HIS A 41 -5.24 11.55 -2.64
N ASP A 42 -5.68 10.31 -2.77
CA ASP A 42 -5.09 9.35 -3.70
C ASP A 42 -5.24 9.80 -5.15
N TYR A 43 -6.44 10.21 -5.58
CA TYR A 43 -6.63 10.74 -6.93
C TYR A 43 -5.80 12.01 -7.19
N ARG A 44 -5.64 12.89 -6.19
CA ARG A 44 -4.74 14.05 -6.30
C ARG A 44 -3.29 13.62 -6.49
N ASN A 45 -2.82 12.62 -5.75
CA ASN A 45 -1.49 12.04 -5.91
C ASN A 45 -1.34 11.37 -7.28
N GLN A 46 -2.36 10.66 -7.76
CA GLN A 46 -2.38 10.03 -9.08
C GLN A 46 -2.22 11.07 -10.20
N LEU A 47 -2.91 12.21 -10.11
CA LEU A 47 -2.71 13.32 -11.04
C LEU A 47 -1.26 13.85 -11.01
N GLN A 48 -0.65 13.94 -9.83
CA GLN A 48 0.76 14.36 -9.71
C GLN A 48 1.74 13.30 -10.24
N ILE A 49 1.44 12.01 -10.06
CA ILE A 49 2.20 10.87 -10.60
C ILE A 49 2.17 10.93 -12.13
N GLU A 50 0.99 11.10 -12.74
CA GLU A 50 0.83 11.25 -14.19
C GLU A 50 1.59 12.48 -14.72
N GLN A 51 1.54 13.62 -14.01
CA GLN A 51 2.33 14.79 -14.39
C GLN A 51 3.85 14.54 -14.29
N ALA A 52 4.31 13.84 -13.25
CA ALA A 52 5.71 13.47 -13.11
C ALA A 52 6.13 12.51 -14.23
N GLU A 53 5.28 11.55 -14.60
CA GLU A 53 5.50 10.64 -15.73
C GLU A 53 5.57 11.39 -17.05
N LEU A 54 4.66 12.35 -17.29
CA LEU A 54 4.72 13.19 -18.48
C LEU A 54 6.04 13.97 -18.56
N ARG A 55 6.55 14.47 -17.43
CA ARG A 55 7.85 15.17 -17.40
C ARG A 55 9.03 14.21 -17.59
N ARG A 56 8.94 12.97 -17.10
CA ARG A 56 9.92 11.90 -17.36
C ARG A 56 9.95 11.54 -18.86
N LEU A 57 8.79 11.34 -19.47
CA LEU A 57 8.64 11.04 -20.90
C LEU A 57 9.12 12.22 -21.76
N LYS A 58 8.82 13.46 -21.35
CA LYS A 58 9.40 14.64 -21.99
C LYS A 58 10.93 14.58 -21.98
N ALA A 59 11.53 14.26 -20.83
CA ALA A 59 12.97 14.11 -20.73
C ALA A 59 13.50 12.99 -21.63
N LEU A 60 12.87 11.82 -21.63
CA LEU A 60 13.22 10.67 -22.46
C LEU A 60 13.24 11.02 -23.96
N TYR A 61 12.24 11.74 -24.45
CA TYR A 61 12.10 12.04 -25.88
C TYR A 61 12.81 13.31 -26.36
N THR A 62 13.24 14.22 -25.46
CA THR A 62 13.72 15.55 -25.89
C THR A 62 15.03 15.99 -25.25
N ARG A 63 15.51 15.32 -24.20
CA ARG A 63 16.72 15.71 -23.49
C ARG A 63 17.87 14.78 -23.81
N SER A 64 19.09 15.30 -23.68
CA SER A 64 20.31 14.54 -23.88
C SER A 64 20.51 13.53 -22.75
N ARG A 65 21.16 12.42 -23.08
CA ARG A 65 21.70 11.43 -22.16
C ARG A 65 23.22 11.36 -22.33
N LEU A 66 23.95 11.23 -21.22
CA LEU A 66 25.39 11.04 -21.20
C LEU A 66 25.73 9.78 -20.42
N GLU A 67 26.50 8.90 -21.04
CA GLU A 67 26.97 7.65 -20.47
C GLU A 67 28.49 7.57 -20.61
N LEU A 68 29.14 7.04 -19.59
CA LEU A 68 30.52 6.55 -19.71
C LEU A 68 30.46 5.05 -19.95
N ASN A 69 31.19 4.60 -20.96
CA ASN A 69 31.24 3.22 -21.35
C ASN A 69 32.68 2.81 -21.63
N GLY A 70 33.02 1.59 -21.25
CA GLY A 70 34.31 1.01 -21.58
C GLY A 70 34.20 -0.49 -21.61
N ASP A 71 34.97 -1.11 -22.47
CA ASP A 71 35.00 -2.54 -22.68
C ASP A 71 36.43 -2.98 -22.89
N TYR A 72 36.75 -4.11 -22.27
CA TYR A 72 38.03 -4.77 -22.42
C TYR A 72 37.77 -6.22 -22.77
N LEU A 73 38.09 -6.60 -24.00
CA LEU A 73 37.98 -7.97 -24.47
C LEU A 73 39.35 -8.62 -24.52
N PHE A 74 39.43 -9.80 -23.94
CA PHE A 74 40.60 -10.64 -23.88
C PHE A 74 40.38 -11.90 -24.71
N VAL A 75 41.21 -12.11 -25.75
CA VAL A 75 41.13 -13.26 -26.67
C VAL A 75 42.48 -13.99 -26.72
N PRO A 76 42.65 -15.04 -25.90
CA PRO A 76 43.87 -15.82 -25.88
C PRO A 76 43.97 -16.78 -27.06
N VAL A 77 45.20 -17.03 -27.51
CA VAL A 77 45.50 -18.05 -28.51
C VAL A 77 46.76 -18.84 -28.14
N LEU A 78 46.82 -20.08 -28.61
CA LEU A 78 48.00 -20.94 -28.54
C LEU A 78 48.74 -20.88 -29.87
N THR A 79 49.91 -20.26 -29.90
CA THR A 79 50.76 -20.16 -31.11
C THR A 79 51.74 -21.32 -31.20
N LYS A 80 52.12 -21.69 -32.42
CA LYS A 80 53.10 -22.76 -32.75
C LYS A 80 54.26 -22.26 -33.60
N ASP A 81 54.60 -20.99 -33.49
CA ASP A 81 55.66 -20.37 -34.28
C ASP A 81 57.04 -21.01 -33.96
N GLY A 82 57.81 -21.35 -35.00
CA GLY A 82 59.15 -21.93 -34.84
C GLY A 82 59.20 -23.32 -34.19
N GLY A 83 58.10 -24.06 -34.15
CA GLY A 83 58.02 -25.40 -33.56
C GLY A 83 57.88 -25.43 -32.03
N GLN A 84 57.75 -24.26 -31.39
CA GLN A 84 57.48 -24.15 -29.96
C GLN A 84 56.02 -23.72 -29.74
N THR A 85 55.31 -24.43 -28.87
CA THR A 85 53.95 -24.04 -28.48
C THR A 85 54.03 -22.98 -27.39
N SER A 86 53.50 -21.78 -27.62
CA SER A 86 53.47 -20.71 -26.63
C SER A 86 52.07 -20.11 -26.47
N PHE A 87 51.67 -19.86 -25.22
CA PHE A 87 50.40 -19.21 -24.89
C PHE A 87 50.53 -17.70 -25.04
N ARG A 88 49.69 -17.10 -25.87
CA ARG A 88 49.62 -15.65 -26.05
C ARG A 88 48.31 -15.12 -25.52
N TRP A 89 48.44 -14.15 -24.62
CA TRP A 89 47.33 -13.46 -23.97
C TRP A 89 46.49 -12.64 -24.97
N ASN A 90 47.13 -11.94 -25.92
CA ASN A 90 46.43 -11.27 -27.02
C ASN A 90 47.36 -11.32 -28.24
N ALA A 91 47.05 -12.15 -29.24
CA ALA A 91 47.83 -12.20 -30.46
C ALA A 91 47.10 -11.41 -31.55
N GLN A 92 47.81 -10.51 -32.24
CA GLN A 92 47.24 -9.73 -33.34
C GLN A 92 47.83 -10.16 -34.70
N ASP A 93 48.89 -10.97 -34.69
CA ASP A 93 49.73 -11.24 -35.86
C ASP A 93 50.25 -12.69 -35.90
N ALA A 94 49.59 -13.63 -35.21
CA ALA A 94 49.99 -15.05 -35.22
C ALA A 94 49.56 -15.75 -36.52
N THR A 95 50.49 -16.50 -37.13
CA THR A 95 50.24 -17.23 -38.39
C THR A 95 49.85 -18.69 -38.18
N ASP A 96 50.41 -19.35 -37.17
CA ASP A 96 50.10 -20.75 -36.84
C ASP A 96 49.60 -20.84 -35.39
N TYR A 97 48.28 -20.88 -35.21
CA TYR A 97 47.68 -20.87 -33.86
C TYR A 97 46.43 -21.76 -33.73
N TYR A 98 46.02 -21.96 -32.47
CA TYR A 98 44.72 -22.50 -32.05
C TYR A 98 44.02 -21.46 -31.17
N GLY A 99 42.74 -21.26 -31.37
CA GLY A 99 41.95 -20.21 -30.72
C GLY A 99 41.03 -19.53 -31.72
N TYR A 100 40.28 -18.51 -31.31
CA TYR A 100 39.41 -17.79 -32.25
C TYR A 100 40.18 -17.22 -33.43
N ASP A 101 39.54 -17.19 -34.59
CA ASP A 101 40.10 -16.59 -35.79
C ASP A 101 40.43 -15.10 -35.54
N LEU A 102 41.72 -14.74 -35.60
CA LEU A 102 42.23 -13.40 -35.31
C LEU A 102 41.73 -12.34 -36.30
N GLY A 103 41.28 -12.74 -37.49
CA GLY A 103 40.64 -11.84 -38.46
C GLY A 103 39.22 -11.42 -38.05
N GLU A 104 38.57 -12.22 -37.21
CA GLU A 104 37.19 -12.03 -36.75
C GLU A 104 37.11 -11.65 -35.27
N SER A 105 38.08 -12.07 -34.45
CA SER A 105 38.10 -11.88 -33.01
C SER A 105 39.51 -11.58 -32.51
N SER A 106 39.76 -10.33 -32.17
CA SER A 106 41.00 -9.90 -31.50
C SER A 106 40.67 -9.12 -30.22
N GLY A 107 41.56 -9.23 -29.23
CA GLY A 107 41.39 -8.52 -27.98
C GLY A 107 41.54 -7.01 -28.17
N HIS A 108 40.66 -6.25 -27.54
CA HIS A 108 40.59 -4.79 -27.67
C HIS A 108 40.29 -4.12 -26.33
N LEU A 109 40.64 -2.84 -26.26
CA LEU A 109 40.26 -1.95 -25.17
C LEU A 109 39.57 -0.74 -25.80
N HIS A 110 38.30 -0.55 -25.49
CA HIS A 110 37.58 0.66 -25.83
C HIS A 110 37.17 1.38 -24.55
N ALA A 111 37.33 2.69 -24.57
CA ALA A 111 36.85 3.57 -23.52
C ALA A 111 36.28 4.81 -24.20
N GLY A 112 35.11 5.23 -23.79
CA GLY A 112 34.40 6.31 -24.45
C GLY A 112 33.31 6.93 -23.58
N ALA A 113 32.78 8.02 -24.10
CA ALA A 113 31.57 8.62 -23.58
C ALA A 113 30.54 8.64 -24.71
N THR A 114 29.34 8.18 -24.42
CA THR A 114 28.22 8.20 -25.35
C THR A 114 27.29 9.34 -24.98
N TRP A 115 27.19 10.33 -25.88
CA TRP A 115 26.22 11.42 -25.78
C TRP A 115 25.10 11.20 -26.81
N THR A 116 23.88 11.03 -26.32
CA THR A 116 22.71 10.76 -27.15
C THR A 116 21.68 11.86 -26.99
N GLN A 117 21.30 12.51 -28.10
CA GLN A 117 20.27 13.55 -28.15
C GLN A 117 19.22 13.18 -29.21
N PRO A 118 17.98 12.87 -28.82
CA PRO A 118 16.90 12.68 -29.78
C PRO A 118 16.61 14.00 -30.52
N LEU A 119 16.56 13.94 -31.85
CA LEU A 119 16.31 15.12 -32.71
C LEU A 119 14.84 15.24 -33.15
N LEU A 120 14.13 14.11 -33.26
CA LEU A 120 12.75 14.05 -33.78
C LEU A 120 11.73 13.50 -32.74
N GLY A 121 12.08 13.51 -31.45
CA GLY A 121 11.21 12.93 -30.41
C GLY A 121 9.95 13.74 -30.07
N HIS A 122 9.75 14.91 -30.66
CA HIS A 122 8.58 15.76 -30.39
C HIS A 122 7.25 15.11 -30.79
N SER A 123 7.21 14.36 -31.90
CA SER A 123 6.00 13.65 -32.34
C SER A 123 5.66 12.50 -31.37
N SER A 124 6.64 11.68 -30.98
CA SER A 124 6.49 10.62 -29.98
C SER A 124 6.07 11.17 -28.62
N TYR A 125 6.63 12.31 -28.20
CA TYR A 125 6.22 13.00 -26.98
C TYR A 125 4.78 13.51 -27.05
N LYS A 126 4.34 14.04 -28.20
CA LYS A 126 2.97 14.52 -28.39
C LYS A 126 1.95 13.38 -28.21
N VAL A 127 2.22 12.21 -28.78
CA VAL A 127 1.37 11.01 -28.60
C VAL A 127 1.30 10.60 -27.13
N ALA A 128 2.46 10.53 -26.45
CA ALA A 128 2.50 10.25 -25.01
C ALA A 128 1.76 11.30 -24.17
N GLN A 129 1.83 12.57 -24.56
CA GLN A 129 1.11 13.66 -23.92
C GLN A 129 -0.40 13.52 -24.06
N GLU A 130 -0.89 13.16 -25.25
CA GLU A 130 -2.32 12.93 -25.50
C GLU A 130 -2.85 11.77 -24.66
N GLN A 131 -2.11 10.66 -24.59
CA GLN A 131 -2.48 9.52 -23.73
C GLN A 131 -2.54 9.91 -22.25
N SER A 132 -1.54 10.65 -21.75
CA SER A 132 -1.51 11.08 -20.34
C SER A 132 -2.64 12.08 -20.03
N ARG A 133 -3.04 12.94 -20.99
CA ARG A 133 -4.21 13.82 -20.82
C ARG A 133 -5.49 13.01 -20.59
N ILE A 134 -5.70 11.94 -21.37
CA ILE A 134 -6.86 11.05 -21.19
C ILE A 134 -6.84 10.44 -19.79
N ASN A 135 -5.70 9.93 -19.33
CA ASN A 135 -5.56 9.37 -17.97
C ASN A 135 -5.87 10.41 -16.89
N MET A 136 -5.37 11.63 -17.03
CA MET A 136 -5.62 12.73 -16.10
C MET A 136 -7.09 13.15 -16.09
N ASP A 137 -7.75 13.18 -17.25
CA ASP A 137 -9.18 13.50 -17.35
C ASP A 137 -10.06 12.39 -16.77
N MET A 138 -9.68 11.11 -16.96
CA MET A 138 -10.32 9.99 -16.28
C MET A 138 -10.21 10.09 -14.77
N ALA A 139 -9.01 10.33 -14.23
CA ALA A 139 -8.80 10.52 -12.79
C ALA A 139 -9.60 11.70 -12.24
N ARG A 140 -9.69 12.82 -12.99
CA ARG A 140 -10.51 13.98 -12.61
C ARG A 140 -12.01 13.67 -12.61
N ASN A 141 -12.48 12.86 -13.56
CA ASN A 141 -13.87 12.42 -13.57
C ASN A 141 -14.17 11.49 -12.39
N HIS A 142 -13.26 10.59 -12.02
CA HIS A 142 -13.41 9.74 -10.84
C HIS A 142 -13.50 10.58 -9.56
N ILE A 143 -12.66 11.61 -9.39
CA ILE A 143 -12.77 12.57 -8.26
C ILE A 143 -14.19 13.16 -8.14
N ARG A 144 -14.85 13.48 -9.26
CA ARG A 144 -16.22 14.06 -9.26
C ARG A 144 -17.29 13.04 -8.89
N LEU A 145 -17.08 11.77 -9.24
CA LEU A 145 -18.05 10.69 -9.04
C LEU A 145 -17.93 10.07 -7.63
N GLU A 146 -16.70 9.91 -7.15
CA GLU A 146 -16.35 9.22 -5.90
C GLU A 146 -16.41 10.10 -4.64
N GLU A 147 -16.84 11.36 -4.76
CA GLU A 147 -17.19 12.20 -3.61
C GLU A 147 -18.30 11.57 -2.73
N ASN A 148 -18.92 10.45 -3.16
CA ASN A 148 -20.07 9.83 -2.53
C ASN A 148 -19.90 8.38 -2.02
N GLN A 149 -18.74 7.73 -2.13
CA GLN A 149 -18.58 6.34 -1.66
C GLN A 149 -17.25 6.09 -0.95
N LEU A 150 -17.27 5.27 0.11
CA LEU A 150 -16.11 4.92 0.92
C LEU A 150 -16.20 3.47 1.41
N GLU A 151 -15.08 2.74 1.27
CA GLU A 151 -14.93 1.32 1.61
C GLU A 151 -13.57 0.96 2.25
N ARG A 152 -13.46 -0.33 2.64
CA ARG A 152 -12.47 -1.10 3.45
C ARG A 152 -11.36 -1.73 2.56
N ALA A 153 -10.27 -2.42 2.97
CA ALA A 153 -9.56 -2.81 4.21
C ALA A 153 -8.03 -2.84 3.88
N VAL A 154 -7.12 -2.47 4.81
CA VAL A 154 -5.86 -1.77 4.42
C VAL A 154 -4.52 -2.37 4.92
N THR A 155 -4.49 -3.25 5.93
CA THR A 155 -3.27 -3.37 6.77
C THR A 155 -2.08 -4.14 6.18
N GLU A 156 -2.24 -5.39 5.72
CA GLU A 156 -1.10 -6.17 5.16
C GLU A 156 -0.67 -5.71 3.77
N GLN A 157 -1.65 -5.26 3.00
CA GLN A 157 -1.45 -4.68 1.68
C GLN A 157 -0.51 -3.47 1.73
N TYR A 158 -0.66 -2.59 2.73
CA TYR A 158 0.20 -1.43 2.92
C TYR A 158 1.71 -1.77 2.97
N ARG A 159 2.07 -2.80 3.75
CA ARG A 159 3.49 -3.13 3.99
C ARG A 159 4.12 -3.65 2.71
N LEU A 160 3.42 -4.54 2.02
CA LEU A 160 3.88 -5.09 0.75
C LEU A 160 3.98 -4.01 -0.33
N ASP A 161 2.99 -3.13 -0.43
CA ASP A 161 2.96 -2.04 -1.41
C ASP A 161 4.10 -1.05 -1.17
N SER A 162 4.32 -0.63 0.08
CA SER A 162 5.42 0.29 0.43
C SER A 162 6.79 -0.33 0.12
N LEU A 163 7.00 -1.60 0.49
CA LEU A 163 8.24 -2.30 0.21
C LEU A 163 8.46 -2.48 -1.29
N ASN A 164 7.40 -2.81 -2.04
CA ASN A 164 7.47 -2.97 -3.49
C ASN A 164 7.82 -1.65 -4.19
N THR A 165 7.20 -0.53 -3.80
CA THR A 165 7.55 0.80 -4.33
C THR A 165 9.00 1.17 -4.02
N ALA A 166 9.48 0.90 -2.81
CA ALA A 166 10.86 1.17 -2.42
C ALA A 166 11.86 0.27 -3.18
N ALA A 167 11.55 -1.02 -3.33
CA ALA A 167 12.37 -1.97 -4.08
C ALA A 167 12.43 -1.61 -5.58
N SER A 168 11.29 -1.23 -6.17
CA SER A 168 11.19 -0.79 -7.56
C SER A 168 12.01 0.48 -7.81
N LEU A 169 11.93 1.46 -6.92
CA LEU A 169 12.77 2.68 -7.00
C LEU A 169 14.25 2.34 -6.84
N ARG A 170 14.60 1.44 -5.93
CA ARG A 170 15.98 0.99 -5.71
C ARG A 170 16.53 0.33 -6.96
N SER A 171 15.79 -0.59 -7.57
CA SER A 171 16.17 -1.27 -8.82
C SER A 171 16.43 -0.26 -9.94
N PHE A 172 15.52 0.69 -10.13
CA PHE A 172 15.71 1.78 -11.08
C PHE A 172 16.95 2.64 -10.77
N ASN A 173 17.19 2.98 -9.50
CA ASN A 173 18.34 3.78 -9.11
C ASN A 173 19.70 3.08 -9.31
N LEU A 174 19.72 1.75 -9.43
CA LEU A 174 20.95 1.01 -9.75
C LEU A 174 21.49 1.33 -11.15
N GLN A 175 20.65 1.74 -12.10
CA GLN A 175 21.10 2.08 -13.47
C GLN A 175 21.97 3.36 -13.54
N TYR A 176 21.98 4.15 -12.47
CA TYR A 176 22.81 5.36 -12.33
C TYR A 176 24.08 5.14 -11.51
N LYS A 177 24.33 3.89 -11.09
CA LYS A 177 25.57 3.49 -10.43
C LYS A 177 26.51 2.90 -11.48
N PRO A 178 27.84 2.98 -11.26
CA PRO A 178 28.79 2.28 -12.10
C PRO A 178 28.50 0.77 -12.05
N ARG A 179 28.41 0.16 -13.22
CA ARG A 179 28.25 -1.28 -13.40
C ARG A 179 29.50 -1.82 -14.07
N LEU A 180 30.02 -2.93 -13.53
CA LEU A 180 31.11 -3.68 -14.10
C LEU A 180 30.63 -5.13 -14.26
N ASP A 181 30.49 -5.57 -15.50
CA ASP A 181 30.04 -6.90 -15.86
C ASP A 181 31.24 -7.72 -16.37
N LEU A 182 31.40 -8.95 -15.89
CA LEU A 182 32.37 -9.92 -16.40
C LEU A 182 31.61 -10.95 -17.24
N PHE A 183 32.08 -11.17 -18.46
CA PHE A 183 31.55 -12.22 -19.33
C PHE A 183 32.66 -13.15 -19.80
N VAL A 184 32.28 -14.38 -20.11
CA VAL A 184 33.17 -15.41 -20.65
C VAL A 184 32.39 -16.10 -21.75
N ASP A 185 32.95 -16.09 -22.95
CA ASP A 185 32.37 -16.73 -24.12
C ASP A 185 33.32 -17.82 -24.61
N GLY A 186 32.77 -18.96 -24.99
CA GLY A 186 33.53 -20.12 -25.48
C GLY A 186 32.79 -20.75 -26.65
N GLY A 187 33.52 -21.11 -27.69
CA GLY A 187 32.90 -21.68 -28.89
C GLY A 187 33.83 -21.72 -30.07
N MET A 188 33.24 -21.67 -31.27
CA MET A 188 33.99 -21.64 -32.52
C MET A 188 33.60 -20.39 -33.29
N GLN A 189 34.61 -19.61 -33.69
CA GLN A 189 34.45 -18.45 -34.55
C GLN A 189 35.50 -18.54 -35.66
N THR A 190 35.04 -18.79 -36.89
CA THR A 190 35.90 -19.06 -38.06
C THR A 190 35.37 -18.36 -39.30
N GLY A 191 36.24 -17.67 -40.04
CA GLY A 191 35.91 -17.12 -41.36
C GLY A 191 35.88 -18.19 -42.48
N SER A 192 36.43 -19.38 -42.23
CA SER A 192 36.53 -20.48 -43.22
C SER A 192 36.23 -21.86 -42.65
N PHE A 193 35.51 -22.69 -43.41
CA PHE A 193 35.11 -24.04 -42.97
C PHE A 193 36.26 -25.06 -42.98
N SER A 194 37.30 -24.86 -43.78
CA SER A 194 38.37 -25.87 -43.97
C SER A 194 39.31 -26.05 -42.78
N GLN A 195 39.36 -25.08 -41.85
CA GLN A 195 40.26 -25.09 -40.69
C GLN A 195 39.50 -24.99 -39.36
N TRP A 196 38.20 -25.30 -39.37
CA TRP A 196 37.29 -25.14 -38.22
C TRP A 196 37.81 -25.78 -36.92
N TYR A 197 38.48 -26.93 -37.00
CA TYR A 197 39.04 -27.67 -35.87
C TYR A 197 40.14 -26.91 -35.11
N ARG A 198 40.69 -25.86 -35.71
CA ARG A 198 41.73 -24.99 -35.11
C ARG A 198 41.14 -23.72 -34.50
N HIS A 199 39.91 -23.38 -34.86
CA HIS A 199 39.25 -22.12 -34.51
C HIS A 199 38.25 -22.21 -33.36
N PHE A 200 38.42 -23.24 -32.52
CA PHE A 200 37.76 -23.32 -31.23
C PHE A 200 38.57 -22.52 -30.20
N GLY A 201 37.91 -21.59 -29.52
CA GLY A 201 38.53 -20.67 -28.60
C GLY A 201 37.62 -20.27 -27.46
N TRP A 202 38.17 -19.46 -26.57
CA TRP A 202 37.42 -18.78 -25.53
C TRP A 202 37.87 -17.32 -25.47
N SER A 203 37.02 -16.47 -24.95
CA SER A 203 37.31 -15.08 -24.65
C SER A 203 36.69 -14.73 -23.30
N ALA A 204 37.24 -13.70 -22.66
CA ALA A 204 36.65 -13.12 -21.48
C ALA A 204 36.68 -11.61 -21.63
N GLY A 205 35.68 -10.92 -21.09
CA GLY A 205 35.67 -9.47 -21.17
C GLY A 205 35.05 -8.80 -19.96
N LEU A 206 35.45 -7.55 -19.78
CA LEU A 206 34.92 -6.65 -18.76
C LEU A 206 34.18 -5.52 -19.46
N THR A 207 32.93 -5.30 -19.09
CA THR A 207 32.12 -4.19 -19.59
C THR A 207 31.80 -3.24 -18.45
N PHE A 208 32.23 -1.99 -18.58
CA PHE A 208 31.93 -0.89 -17.68
C PHE A 208 30.86 0.01 -18.28
N THR A 209 29.82 0.32 -17.51
CA THR A 209 28.79 1.29 -17.91
C THR A 209 28.41 2.18 -16.73
N TRP A 210 28.33 3.49 -16.96
CA TRP A 210 27.86 4.44 -15.96
C TRP A 210 27.04 5.58 -16.59
N THR A 211 25.74 5.60 -16.28
CA THR A 211 24.83 6.69 -16.66
C THR A 211 25.11 7.94 -15.81
N LEU A 212 25.66 8.99 -16.41
CA LEU A 212 25.96 10.26 -15.72
C LEU A 212 24.77 11.22 -15.73
N PHE A 213 24.08 11.30 -16.88
CA PHE A 213 22.99 12.25 -17.06
C PHE A 213 21.91 11.67 -17.98
N ASP A 214 20.65 11.92 -17.66
CA ASP A 214 19.48 11.35 -18.34
C ASP A 214 18.36 12.38 -18.61
N GLY A 215 18.65 13.67 -18.51
CA GLY A 215 17.61 14.70 -18.67
C GLY A 215 16.69 14.88 -17.46
N ARG A 216 17.08 14.43 -16.26
CA ARG A 216 16.32 14.44 -14.99
C ARG A 216 15.24 13.37 -14.90
N GLN A 217 15.29 12.30 -15.70
CA GLN A 217 14.31 11.21 -15.59
C GLN A 217 14.35 10.59 -14.18
N LYS A 218 15.55 10.47 -13.60
CA LYS A 218 15.74 10.02 -12.22
C LYS A 218 14.88 10.78 -11.21
N ARG A 219 14.96 12.12 -11.23
CA ARG A 219 14.23 13.00 -10.30
C ARG A 219 12.72 12.84 -10.42
N TRP A 220 12.21 12.69 -11.65
CA TRP A 220 10.78 12.49 -11.86
C TRP A 220 10.31 11.11 -11.41
N LYS A 221 11.15 10.08 -11.54
CA LYS A 221 10.84 8.74 -11.04
C LYS A 221 10.87 8.68 -9.50
N GLU A 222 11.83 9.35 -8.88
CA GLU A 222 11.87 9.54 -7.42
C GLU A 222 10.60 10.26 -6.93
N ARG A 223 10.19 11.33 -7.60
CA ARG A 223 8.96 12.06 -7.25
C ARG A 223 7.70 11.19 -7.37
N GLN A 224 7.61 10.32 -8.38
CA GLN A 224 6.49 9.37 -8.48
C GLN A 224 6.45 8.41 -7.29
N ALA A 225 7.62 7.84 -6.93
CA ALA A 225 7.71 6.93 -5.80
C ALA A 225 7.36 7.62 -4.47
N GLU A 226 7.76 8.88 -4.28
CA GLU A 226 7.36 9.69 -3.12
C GLU A 226 5.84 9.84 -3.01
N LEU A 227 5.17 10.13 -4.14
CA LEU A 227 3.71 10.32 -4.19
C LEU A 227 2.96 9.01 -3.95
N GLN A 228 3.46 7.89 -4.50
CA GLN A 228 2.92 6.56 -4.20
C GLN A 228 3.04 6.22 -2.72
N GLN A 229 4.21 6.48 -2.12
CA GLN A 229 4.41 6.30 -0.67
C GLN A 229 3.52 7.22 0.16
N GLN A 230 3.22 8.43 -0.33
CA GLN A 230 2.29 9.33 0.33
C GLN A 230 0.86 8.78 0.32
N SER A 231 0.37 8.29 -0.81
CA SER A 231 -0.94 7.60 -0.88
C SER A 231 -1.00 6.43 0.08
N ILE A 232 0.01 5.55 0.05
CA ILE A 232 0.11 4.37 0.91
C ILE A 232 0.06 4.78 2.40
N ARG A 233 0.79 5.83 2.81
CA ARG A 233 0.71 6.37 4.18
C ARG A 233 -0.67 6.90 4.56
N ILE A 234 -1.30 7.66 3.68
CA ILE A 234 -2.64 8.25 3.93
C ILE A 234 -3.68 7.14 4.19
N TYR A 235 -3.65 6.07 3.39
CA TYR A 235 -4.56 4.94 3.61
C TYR A 235 -4.30 4.23 4.93
N ARG A 236 -3.03 3.99 5.28
CA ARG A 236 -2.67 3.41 6.59
C ARG A 236 -3.20 4.25 7.75
N ASP A 237 -2.90 5.54 7.74
CA ASP A 237 -3.29 6.44 8.82
C ASP A 237 -4.82 6.50 8.96
N HIS A 238 -5.55 6.48 7.83
CA HIS A 238 -7.01 6.40 7.83
C HIS A 238 -7.54 5.08 8.40
N ALA A 239 -6.91 3.94 8.07
CA ALA A 239 -7.29 2.63 8.59
C ALA A 239 -7.03 2.51 10.10
N GLU A 240 -5.89 3.02 10.57
CA GLU A 240 -5.58 3.11 12.00
C GLU A 240 -6.60 3.99 12.74
N TYR A 241 -6.95 5.14 12.16
CA TYR A 241 -7.98 6.01 12.69
C TYR A 241 -9.33 5.30 12.78
N GLN A 242 -9.79 4.66 11.71
CA GLN A 242 -11.04 3.89 11.72
C GLN A 242 -11.02 2.78 12.77
N ARG A 243 -9.93 2.02 12.88
CA ARG A 243 -9.75 0.97 13.89
C ARG A 243 -9.88 1.54 15.30
N SER A 244 -9.18 2.63 15.60
CA SER A 244 -9.23 3.28 16.92
C SER A 244 -10.65 3.75 17.28
N MET A 245 -11.37 4.31 16.31
CA MET A 245 -12.76 4.73 16.49
C MET A 245 -13.69 3.55 16.74
N ARG A 246 -13.53 2.44 16.02
CA ARG A 246 -14.32 1.21 16.22
C ARG A 246 -14.07 0.60 17.60
N LEU A 247 -12.82 0.54 18.05
CA LEU A 247 -12.47 0.05 19.38
C LEU A 247 -13.12 0.92 20.47
N CYS A 248 -13.04 2.24 20.34
CA CYS A 248 -13.69 3.16 21.28
C CYS A 248 -15.22 2.99 21.30
N GLN A 249 -15.84 2.80 20.14
CA GLN A 249 -17.27 2.50 20.03
C GLN A 249 -17.63 1.20 20.77
N CYS A 250 -16.92 0.11 20.49
CA CYS A 250 -17.14 -1.17 21.17
C CYS A 250 -16.97 -1.06 22.69
N LEU A 251 -15.92 -0.41 23.18
CA LEU A 251 -15.71 -0.22 24.62
C LEU A 251 -16.86 0.58 25.26
N SER A 252 -17.33 1.64 24.60
CA SER A 252 -18.45 2.43 25.09
C SER A 252 -19.78 1.65 25.10
N GLU A 253 -19.99 0.73 24.16
CA GLU A 253 -21.16 -0.15 24.12
C GLU A 253 -21.09 -1.23 25.20
N LEU A 254 -19.91 -1.83 25.42
CA LEU A 254 -19.70 -2.80 26.49
C LEU A 254 -19.98 -2.18 27.86
N GLU A 255 -19.54 -0.95 28.11
CA GLU A 255 -19.84 -0.26 29.36
C GLU A 255 -21.36 -0.06 29.57
N LYS A 256 -22.10 0.25 28.50
CA LYS A 256 -23.58 0.34 28.56
C LYS A 256 -24.22 -1.01 28.86
N TYR A 257 -23.71 -2.10 28.27
CA TYR A 257 -24.19 -3.44 28.58
C TYR A 257 -23.89 -3.84 30.02
N ASP A 258 -22.70 -3.54 30.54
CA ASP A 258 -22.32 -3.84 31.93
C ASP A 258 -23.21 -3.08 32.93
N ARG A 259 -23.55 -1.82 32.65
CA ARG A 259 -24.50 -1.05 33.47
C ARG A 259 -25.92 -1.65 33.43
N ARG A 260 -26.38 -2.09 32.25
CA ARG A 260 -27.70 -2.71 32.09
C ARG A 260 -27.79 -4.09 32.74
N GLU A 261 -26.73 -4.88 32.67
CA GLU A 261 -26.66 -6.20 33.31
C GLU A 261 -26.79 -6.10 34.83
N LYS A 262 -26.13 -5.11 35.45
CA LYS A 262 -26.30 -4.81 36.89
C LYS A 262 -27.75 -4.46 37.24
N ALA A 263 -28.35 -3.54 36.49
CA ALA A 263 -29.75 -3.13 36.72
C ALA A 263 -30.75 -4.28 36.55
N LEU A 264 -30.56 -5.14 35.55
CA LEU A 264 -31.42 -6.31 35.32
C LEU A 264 -31.26 -7.35 36.42
N THR A 265 -30.04 -7.54 36.93
CA THR A 265 -29.77 -8.47 38.03
C THR A 265 -30.46 -8.01 39.32
N GLU A 266 -30.41 -6.71 39.63
CA GLU A 266 -31.15 -6.12 40.74
C GLU A 266 -32.67 -6.28 40.58
N LEU A 267 -33.19 -6.08 39.36
CA LEU A 267 -34.61 -6.23 39.07
C LEU A 267 -35.09 -7.68 39.20
N LEU A 268 -34.32 -8.66 38.70
CA LEU A 268 -34.63 -10.09 38.82
C LEU A 268 -34.60 -10.55 40.28
N ALA A 269 -33.63 -10.10 41.07
CA ALA A 269 -33.59 -10.36 42.51
C ALA A 269 -34.81 -9.76 43.23
N GLY A 270 -35.32 -8.62 42.77
CA GLY A 270 -36.58 -8.04 43.24
C GLY A 270 -37.79 -8.94 42.93
N TYR A 271 -37.91 -9.43 41.70
CA TYR A 271 -38.98 -10.36 41.30
C TYR A 271 -38.98 -11.65 42.13
N GLU A 272 -37.81 -12.20 42.46
CA GLU A 272 -37.71 -13.41 43.27
C GLU A 272 -38.27 -13.21 44.69
N ARG A 273 -37.98 -12.07 45.31
CA ARG A 273 -38.55 -11.73 46.63
C ARG A 273 -40.07 -11.60 46.55
N VAL A 274 -40.56 -10.81 45.59
CA VAL A 274 -42.01 -10.58 45.41
C VAL A 274 -42.73 -11.90 45.15
N LEU A 275 -42.23 -12.77 44.27
CA LEU A 275 -42.85 -14.06 44.01
C LEU A 275 -42.86 -14.98 45.24
N SER A 276 -41.82 -14.94 46.06
CA SER A 276 -41.76 -15.72 47.31
C SER A 276 -42.79 -15.25 48.36
N ASP A 277 -43.08 -13.95 48.39
CA ASP A 277 -44.11 -13.37 49.27
C ASP A 277 -45.51 -13.73 48.75
N TYR A 278 -45.76 -13.51 47.46
CA TYR A 278 -47.03 -13.86 46.81
C TYR A 278 -47.34 -15.36 46.92
N ALA A 279 -46.34 -16.25 46.82
CA ALA A 279 -46.57 -17.68 46.97
C ALA A 279 -47.15 -18.03 48.35
N ARG A 280 -46.62 -17.42 49.42
CA ARG A 280 -47.11 -17.61 50.80
C ARG A 280 -48.52 -17.04 51.00
N GLU A 281 -48.80 -15.88 50.41
CA GLU A 281 -50.11 -15.23 50.51
C GLU A 281 -51.19 -15.93 49.69
N VAL A 282 -50.83 -16.53 48.55
CA VAL A 282 -51.71 -17.38 47.74
C VAL A 282 -52.03 -18.70 48.47
N GLU A 283 -51.05 -19.34 49.12
CA GLU A 283 -51.28 -20.52 49.97
C GLU A 283 -52.21 -20.23 51.14
N ALA A 284 -52.15 -19.01 51.69
CA ALA A 284 -53.07 -18.52 52.71
C ALA A 284 -54.45 -18.05 52.18
N GLY A 285 -54.66 -18.08 50.85
CA GLY A 285 -55.89 -17.64 50.18
C GLY A 285 -56.13 -16.12 50.17
N GLN A 286 -55.10 -15.32 50.47
CA GLN A 286 -55.19 -13.87 50.66
C GLN A 286 -54.95 -13.06 49.38
N VAL A 287 -54.36 -13.66 48.35
CA VAL A 287 -54.03 -13.00 47.08
C VAL A 287 -54.50 -13.82 45.88
N SER A 288 -54.88 -13.12 44.80
CA SER A 288 -55.31 -13.73 43.54
C SER A 288 -54.18 -14.45 42.84
N VAL A 289 -54.43 -15.69 42.40
CA VAL A 289 -53.51 -16.47 41.56
C VAL A 289 -53.17 -15.73 40.26
N LEU A 290 -54.07 -14.87 39.76
CA LEU A 290 -53.84 -14.06 38.56
C LEU A 290 -52.72 -13.03 38.75
N ASP A 291 -52.59 -12.46 39.94
CA ASP A 291 -51.54 -11.47 40.24
C ASP A 291 -50.17 -12.15 40.30
N TYR A 292 -50.09 -13.33 40.95
CA TYR A 292 -48.90 -14.17 40.96
C TYR A 292 -48.47 -14.57 39.53
N LEU A 293 -49.41 -15.03 38.70
CA LEU A 293 -49.15 -15.39 37.31
C LEU A 293 -48.65 -14.19 36.48
N THR A 294 -49.16 -13.00 36.75
CA THR A 294 -48.74 -11.77 36.06
C THR A 294 -47.31 -11.40 36.42
N VAL A 295 -46.94 -11.43 37.70
CA VAL A 295 -45.57 -11.17 38.17
C VAL A 295 -44.61 -12.22 37.61
N LEU A 296 -45.01 -13.50 37.62
CA LEU A 296 -44.22 -14.61 37.08
C LEU A 296 -43.96 -14.42 35.57
N ARG A 297 -45.00 -14.07 34.80
CA ARG A 297 -44.87 -13.78 33.36
C ARG A 297 -43.90 -12.63 33.11
N ASN A 298 -43.97 -11.55 33.89
CA ASN A 298 -43.07 -10.40 33.77
C ASN A 298 -41.61 -10.76 34.12
N LYS A 299 -41.39 -11.64 35.12
CA LYS A 299 -40.06 -12.19 35.41
C LYS A 299 -39.51 -12.97 34.22
N ILE A 300 -40.29 -13.92 33.67
CA ILE A 300 -39.86 -14.73 32.52
C ILE A 300 -39.53 -13.86 31.31
N GLN A 301 -40.32 -12.80 31.07
CA GLN A 301 -40.03 -11.84 30.00
C GLN A 301 -38.71 -11.10 30.25
N THR A 302 -38.47 -10.63 31.48
CA THR A 302 -37.24 -9.96 31.88
C THR A 302 -36.01 -10.88 31.75
N GLU A 303 -36.15 -12.17 32.08
CA GLU A 303 -35.09 -13.18 31.89
C GLU A 303 -34.76 -13.38 30.41
N ARG A 304 -35.76 -13.43 29.53
CA ARG A 304 -35.55 -13.49 28.07
C ARG A 304 -34.82 -12.26 27.55
N ASP A 305 -35.20 -11.07 28.00
CA ASP A 305 -34.56 -9.83 27.61
C ASP A 305 -33.09 -9.79 28.08
N ALA A 306 -32.81 -10.29 29.30
CA ALA A 306 -31.46 -10.43 29.82
C ALA A 306 -30.59 -11.39 28.98
N LEU A 307 -31.14 -12.53 28.55
CA LEU A 307 -30.46 -13.46 27.65
C LEU A 307 -30.12 -12.81 26.30
N LEU A 308 -31.07 -12.08 25.70
CA LEU A 308 -30.85 -11.37 24.44
C LEU A 308 -29.77 -10.28 24.59
N MET A 309 -29.78 -9.53 25.69
CA MET A 309 -28.73 -8.55 25.99
C MET A 309 -27.35 -9.20 26.11
N ARG A 310 -27.27 -10.35 26.79
CA ARG A 310 -26.01 -11.08 26.94
C ARG A 310 -25.46 -11.57 25.61
N THR A 311 -26.34 -12.05 24.71
CA THR A 311 -25.97 -12.41 23.33
C THR A 311 -25.43 -11.20 22.57
N ASN A 312 -26.10 -10.04 22.63
CA ASN A 312 -25.62 -8.83 21.97
C ASN A 312 -24.26 -8.36 22.53
N ARG A 313 -24.07 -8.45 23.85
CA ARG A 313 -22.77 -8.16 24.48
C ARG A 313 -21.66 -9.07 23.92
N GLN A 314 -21.93 -10.36 23.73
CA GLN A 314 -20.97 -11.29 23.11
C GLN A 314 -20.64 -10.92 21.67
N LEU A 315 -21.62 -10.45 20.88
CA LEU A 315 -21.37 -9.95 19.52
C LEU A 315 -20.45 -8.71 19.53
N VAL A 316 -20.64 -7.79 20.48
CA VAL A 316 -19.75 -6.62 20.63
C VAL A 316 -18.35 -7.05 21.07
N ILE A 317 -18.20 -8.05 21.95
CA ILE A 317 -16.88 -8.61 22.31
C ILE A 317 -16.20 -9.23 21.09
N ALA A 318 -16.95 -9.99 20.28
CA ALA A 318 -16.41 -10.56 19.04
C ALA A 318 -15.96 -9.47 18.07
N ALA A 319 -16.75 -8.39 17.92
CA ALA A 319 -16.38 -7.24 17.11
C ALA A 319 -15.14 -6.52 17.66
N TYR A 320 -15.04 -6.31 18.98
CA TYR A 320 -13.87 -5.76 19.63
C TYR A 320 -12.62 -6.61 19.34
N ASN A 321 -12.71 -7.93 19.52
CA ASN A 321 -11.62 -8.85 19.26
C ASN A 321 -11.18 -8.81 17.78
N TYR A 322 -12.14 -8.72 16.84
CA TYR A 322 -11.85 -8.58 15.42
C TYR A 322 -11.05 -7.31 15.10
N TRP A 323 -11.42 -6.16 15.67
CA TRP A 323 -10.71 -4.89 15.45
C TRP A 323 -9.42 -4.77 16.27
N ASN A 324 -9.26 -5.57 17.32
CA ASN A 324 -8.07 -5.54 18.17
C ASN A 324 -6.90 -6.34 17.58
N HIS A 325 -7.18 -7.35 16.76
CA HIS A 325 -6.18 -8.11 16.00
C HIS A 325 -5.82 -7.45 14.66
#